data_AF-A0A851YAY8-F1
#
_entry.id   AF-A0A851YAY8-F1
#
_cell.length_a   1.000
_cell.length_b   1.000
_cell.length_c   1.000
_cell.angle_alpha   90.00
_cell.angle_beta   90.00
_cell.angle_gamma   90.00
#
_symmetry.space_group_name_H-M   'P 1'
#
loop_
_entity.id
_entity.type
_entity.pdbx_description
1 polymer ?
#
loop_
_entity_poly.entity_id
_entity_poly.type
_entity_poly.pdbx_seq_one_letter_code
_entity_poly.pdbx_strand_id
1 'polypeptide(L)'
;SVLRSSVDEHQHRMGLSSLLPHQVDFWRHPASPSHPADVRVPFPSLQAVKTLLESNGISYSILIQDLQKLLDEEKKAMAKSRRTERSTSTFDFASYHTIDEV
;
A
#
# COMPACT_ATOMS: atom_id res chain seq x y z
N SER A 1 -0.06 -1.35 7.52
CA SER A 1 1.09 -1.89 6.77
C SER A 1 0.63 -2.39 5.41
N VAL A 2 1.52 -2.54 4.45
CA VAL A 2 1.24 -3.20 3.17
C VAL A 2 1.95 -4.56 3.14
N LEU A 3 1.17 -5.61 2.95
CA LEU A 3 1.62 -6.99 2.87
C LEU A 3 1.60 -7.44 1.41
N ARG A 4 2.64 -8.15 0.98
CA ARG A 4 2.67 -8.89 -0.28
C ARG A 4 2.46 -10.35 0.02
N SER A 5 1.37 -10.93 -0.48
CA SER A 5 1.08 -12.36 -0.35
C SER A 5 1.35 -13.07 -1.66
N SER A 6 2.13 -14.15 -1.62
CA SER A 6 2.33 -15.05 -2.76
C SER A 6 1.32 -16.19 -2.64
N VAL A 7 0.54 -16.41 -3.70
CA VAL A 7 -0.59 -17.34 -3.71
C VAL A 7 -0.26 -18.45 -4.67
N ASP A 8 -0.33 -19.70 -4.22
CA ASP A 8 -0.18 -20.84 -5.13
C ASP A 8 -1.45 -21.10 -5.97
N GLU A 9 -1.39 -21.94 -6.99
CA GLU A 9 -2.51 -22.27 -7.88
C GLU A 9 -3.75 -22.79 -7.14
N HIS A 10 -3.56 -23.61 -6.11
CA HIS A 10 -4.67 -24.09 -5.29
C HIS A 10 -5.34 -22.95 -4.49
N GLN A 11 -4.54 -22.05 -3.94
CA GLN A 11 -5.01 -20.91 -3.15
C GLN A 11 -5.62 -19.80 -4.03
N HIS A 12 -5.15 -19.66 -5.27
CA HIS A 12 -5.65 -18.71 -6.25
C HIS A 12 -7.11 -19.02 -6.62
N ARG A 13 -7.44 -20.32 -6.79
CA ARG A 13 -8.81 -20.79 -7.06
C ARG A 13 -9.81 -20.46 -5.95
N MET A 14 -9.37 -20.41 -4.70
CA MET A 14 -10.22 -20.05 -3.54
C MET A 14 -10.44 -18.53 -3.44
N GLY A 15 -9.55 -17.74 -4.05
CA GLY A 15 -9.62 -16.28 -4.09
C GLY A 15 -9.29 -15.62 -2.76
N LEU A 16 -8.13 -14.95 -2.67
CA LEU A 16 -7.72 -14.19 -1.48
C LEU A 16 -8.77 -13.16 -1.00
N SER A 17 -9.52 -12.60 -1.94
CA SER A 17 -10.55 -11.59 -1.65
C SER A 17 -11.69 -12.13 -0.79
N SER A 18 -11.95 -13.43 -0.80
CA SER A 18 -13.02 -14.05 0.01
C SER A 18 -12.57 -14.33 1.44
N LEU A 19 -11.27 -14.49 1.66
CA LEU A 19 -10.69 -14.83 2.96
C LEU A 19 -10.46 -13.59 3.82
N LEU A 20 -10.06 -12.48 3.20
CA LEU A 20 -9.65 -11.30 3.94
C LEU A 20 -10.84 -10.49 4.46
N PRO A 21 -10.71 -9.83 5.64
CA PRO A 21 -11.75 -8.96 6.15
C PRO A 21 -12.09 -7.81 5.20
N HIS A 22 -13.35 -7.38 5.17
CA HIS A 22 -13.84 -6.28 4.33
C HIS A 22 -13.13 -4.93 4.51
N GLN A 23 -12.32 -4.76 5.57
CA GLN A 23 -11.59 -3.53 5.88
C GLN A 23 -10.15 -3.52 5.34
N VAL A 24 -9.77 -4.43 4.46
CA VAL A 24 -8.47 -4.38 3.78
C VAL A 24 -8.62 -3.80 2.37
N ASP A 25 -7.62 -3.05 1.92
CA ASP A 25 -7.59 -2.51 0.57
C ASP A 25 -6.58 -3.27 -0.29
N PHE A 26 -7.02 -3.76 -1.45
CA PHE A 26 -6.11 -4.36 -2.43
C PHE A 26 -5.45 -3.26 -3.26
N TRP A 27 -4.13 -3.11 -3.14
CA TRP A 27 -3.32 -2.24 -3.99
C TRP A 27 -2.95 -2.94 -5.29
N ARG A 28 -2.80 -4.27 -5.23
CA ARG A 28 -2.63 -5.13 -6.40
C ARG A 28 -3.45 -6.39 -6.22
N HIS A 29 -4.38 -6.63 -7.13
CA HIS A 29 -5.16 -7.86 -7.13
C HIS A 29 -4.30 -9.05 -7.60
N PRO A 30 -4.53 -10.26 -7.06
CA PRO A 30 -3.91 -11.47 -7.58
C PRO A 30 -4.44 -11.73 -8.99
N ALA A 31 -3.54 -11.74 -9.99
CA ALA A 31 -3.90 -11.99 -11.38
C ALA A 31 -3.62 -13.44 -11.80
N SER A 32 -2.62 -14.06 -11.21
CA SER A 32 -2.27 -15.48 -11.38
C SER A 32 -1.37 -15.92 -10.21
N PRO A 33 -1.08 -17.22 -10.05
CA PRO A 33 -0.21 -17.71 -8.98
C PRO A 33 1.21 -17.12 -9.00
N SER A 34 1.69 -16.74 -10.18
CA SER A 34 2.97 -16.07 -10.38
C SER A 34 2.94 -14.56 -10.13
N HIS A 35 1.75 -13.97 -9.92
CA HIS A 35 1.57 -12.55 -9.67
C HIS A 35 1.00 -12.32 -8.26
N PRO A 36 1.85 -11.94 -7.29
CA PRO A 36 1.41 -11.79 -5.91
C PRO A 36 0.43 -10.63 -5.74
N ALA A 37 -0.40 -10.72 -4.72
CA ALA A 37 -1.30 -9.64 -4.32
C ALA A 37 -0.62 -8.71 -3.30
N ASP A 38 -0.89 -7.41 -3.42
CA ASP A 38 -0.43 -6.40 -2.47
C ASP A 38 -1.67 -5.85 -1.74
N VAL A 39 -1.70 -6.00 -0.41
CA VAL A 39 -2.85 -5.69 0.44
C VAL A 39 -2.42 -4.70 1.52
N ARG A 40 -3.09 -3.55 1.57
CA ARG A 40 -3.02 -2.62 2.70
C ARG A 40 -3.95 -3.12 3.80
N VAL A 41 -3.36 -3.30 4.97
CA VAL A 41 -4.07 -3.74 6.17
C VAL A 41 -4.02 -2.63 7.22
N PRO A 42 -5.17 -2.15 7.73
CA PRO A 42 -5.23 -1.26 8.87
C PRO A 42 -4.54 -1.89 10.09
N PHE A 43 -3.89 -1.06 10.91
CA PHE A 43 -3.15 -1.53 12.09
C PHE A 43 -4.00 -2.39 13.05
N PRO A 44 -5.27 -2.05 13.37
CA PRO A 44 -6.09 -2.85 14.29
C PRO A 44 -6.33 -4.29 13.81
N SER A 45 -6.41 -4.48 12.49
CA SER A 45 -6.66 -5.77 11.84
C SER A 45 -5.38 -6.53 11.45
N LEU A 46 -4.20 -5.94 11.61
CA LEU A 46 -2.95 -6.48 11.08
C LEU A 46 -2.64 -7.87 11.64
N GLN A 47 -2.79 -8.05 12.96
CA GLN A 47 -2.49 -9.33 13.58
C GLN A 47 -3.46 -10.42 13.13
N ALA A 48 -4.77 -10.11 13.06
CA ALA A 48 -5.78 -11.05 12.60
C ALA A 48 -5.52 -11.50 11.16
N VAL A 49 -5.15 -10.58 10.28
CA VAL A 49 -4.82 -10.90 8.88
C VAL A 49 -3.56 -11.77 8.78
N LYS A 50 -2.50 -11.46 9.54
CA LYS A 50 -1.29 -12.31 9.56
C LYS A 50 -1.59 -13.73 9.99
N THR A 51 -2.31 -13.89 11.10
CA THR A 51 -2.71 -15.21 11.60
C THR A 51 -3.59 -15.96 10.61
N LEU A 52 -4.50 -15.28 9.91
CA LEU A 52 -5.31 -15.89 8.86
C LEU A 52 -4.46 -16.35 7.67
N LEU A 53 -3.49 -15.55 7.22
CA LEU A 53 -2.58 -15.95 6.14
C LEU A 53 -1.76 -17.18 6.55
N GLU A 54 -1.22 -17.19 7.77
CA GLU A 54 -0.46 -18.30 8.34
C GLU A 54 -1.32 -19.57 8.48
N SER A 55 -2.55 -19.46 8.97
CA SER A 55 -3.46 -20.61 9.13
C SER A 55 -3.89 -21.24 7.81
N ASN A 56 -3.86 -20.47 6.72
CA ASN A 56 -4.16 -20.94 5.36
C ASN A 56 -2.89 -21.32 4.57
N GLY A 57 -1.71 -21.30 5.21
CA GLY A 57 -0.44 -21.62 4.57
C GLY A 57 -0.03 -20.63 3.47
N ILE A 58 -0.48 -19.38 3.58
CA ILE A 58 -0.19 -18.32 2.59
C ILE A 58 1.03 -17.55 3.08
N SER A 59 2.13 -17.65 2.32
CA SER A 59 3.34 -16.90 2.58
C SER A 59 3.14 -15.42 2.28
N TYR A 60 3.64 -14.56 3.17
CA TYR A 60 3.61 -13.11 2.99
C TYR A 60 4.94 -12.44 3.37
N SER A 61 5.18 -11.27 2.79
CA SER A 61 6.24 -10.35 3.17
C SER A 61 5.68 -8.95 3.42
N ILE A 62 6.36 -8.15 4.22
CA ILE A 62 5.97 -6.77 4.50
C ILE A 62 6.67 -5.86 3.48
N LEU A 63 5.90 -5.23 2.58
CA LEU A 63 6.45 -4.24 1.64
C LEU A 63 6.61 -2.88 2.30
N ILE A 64 5.59 -2.47 3.06
CA ILE A 64 5.55 -1.17 3.75
C ILE A 64 5.17 -1.43 5.19
N GLN A 65 6.13 -1.22 6.10
CA GLN A 65 5.90 -1.40 7.52
C GLN A 65 4.89 -0.39 8.05
N ASP A 66 5.10 0.89 7.76
CA ASP A 66 4.24 1.98 8.19
C ASP A 66 3.95 2.93 7.03
N LEU A 67 2.71 2.90 6.56
CA LEU A 67 2.25 3.78 5.49
C LEU A 67 2.10 5.23 5.97
N GLN A 68 1.73 5.45 7.24
CA GLN A 68 1.55 6.80 7.77
C GLN A 68 2.88 7.53 7.83
N LYS A 69 3.94 6.84 8.24
CA LYS A 69 5.29 7.42 8.24
C LYS A 69 5.70 7.93 6.85
N LEU A 70 5.46 7.14 5.80
CA LEU A 70 5.78 7.54 4.42
C LEU A 70 4.95 8.75 3.96
N LEU A 71 3.64 8.75 4.27
CA LEU A 71 2.76 9.88 3.94
C LEU A 71 3.15 11.15 4.70
N ASP A 72 3.61 11.03 5.94
CA ASP A 72 4.08 12.17 6.73
C ASP A 72 5.40 12.73 6.18
N GLU A 73 6.31 11.88 5.71
CA GLU A 73 7.54 12.29 5.04
C GLU A 73 7.24 13.02 3.72
N GLU A 74 6.32 12.48 2.91
CA GLU A 74 5.86 13.10 1.67
C GLU A 74 5.24 14.48 1.91
N LYS A 75 4.30 14.60 2.86
CA LYS A 75 3.69 15.90 3.23
C LYS A 75 4.71 16.92 3.70
N LYS A 76 5.73 16.51 4.45
CA LYS A 76 6.83 17.39 4.90
C LYS A 76 7.66 17.88 3.71
N ALA A 77 7.93 17.01 2.73
CA ALA A 77 8.64 17.38 1.52
C ALA A 77 7.85 18.41 0.71
N MET A 78 6.55 18.18 0.47
CA MET A 78 5.67 19.13 -0.23
C MET A 78 5.63 20.50 0.47
N ALA A 79 5.50 20.53 1.80
CA ALA A 79 5.51 21.78 2.56
C ALA A 79 6.84 22.54 2.45
N LYS A 80 7.96 21.83 2.26
CA LYS A 80 9.28 22.43 2.05
C LYS A 80 9.42 23.00 0.63
N SER A 81 9.00 22.25 -0.39
CA SER A 81 9.01 22.71 -1.79
C SER A 81 8.16 23.97 -1.96
N ARG A 82 6.91 23.97 -1.44
CA ARG A 82 6.01 25.14 -1.49
C ARG A 82 6.59 26.39 -0.81
N ARG A 83 7.37 26.23 0.26
CA ARG A 83 8.07 27.35 0.91
C ARG A 83 9.21 27.91 0.07
N THR A 84 9.79 27.10 -0.80
CA THR A 84 10.95 27.42 -1.64
C THR A 84 10.51 28.03 -2.99
N GLU A 85 9.39 27.56 -3.55
CA GLU A 85 8.78 28.01 -4.82
C GLU A 85 8.07 29.38 -4.75
N ARG A 86 8.56 30.30 -3.91
CA ARG A 86 8.01 31.66 -3.78
C ARG A 86 8.23 32.56 -5.01
N SER A 87 8.85 32.06 -6.07
CA SER A 87 9.10 32.77 -7.31
C SER A 87 8.33 32.09 -8.45
N THR A 88 7.32 32.75 -8.99
CA THR A 88 6.34 32.22 -9.97
C THR A 88 6.92 32.00 -11.38
N SER A 89 8.25 32.05 -11.55
CA SER A 89 8.88 31.98 -12.87
C SER A 89 9.17 30.56 -13.35
N THR A 90 9.17 29.56 -12.46
CA THR A 90 9.53 28.17 -12.81
C THR A 90 8.72 27.18 -11.97
N PHE A 91 7.93 26.33 -12.62
CA PHE A 91 7.22 25.22 -11.99
C PHE A 91 8.17 24.06 -11.70
N ASP A 92 8.19 23.54 -10.48
CA ASP A 92 9.03 22.38 -10.13
C ASP A 92 8.31 21.06 -10.42
N PHE A 93 8.68 20.43 -11.54
CA PHE A 93 8.15 19.11 -11.91
C PHE A 93 8.68 17.95 -11.05
N ALA A 94 9.69 18.20 -10.20
CA ALA A 94 10.22 17.19 -9.29
C ALA A 94 9.47 17.14 -7.94
N SER A 95 8.50 18.04 -7.73
CA SER A 95 7.69 18.14 -6.51
C SER A 95 6.22 17.80 -6.78
N TYR A 96 5.53 17.29 -5.76
CA TYR A 96 4.09 17.11 -5.82
C TYR A 96 3.36 18.39 -5.49
N HIS A 97 2.32 18.67 -6.28
CA HIS A 97 1.49 19.88 -6.20
C HIS A 97 0.04 19.53 -5.86
N THR A 98 -0.64 20.45 -5.21
CA THR A 98 -2.09 20.37 -4.97
C THR A 98 -2.87 20.70 -6.23
N ILE A 99 -4.16 20.32 -6.28
CA ILE A 99 -5.01 20.58 -7.45
C ILE A 99 -5.15 22.07 -7.78
N ASP A 100 -5.09 22.95 -6.77
CA ASP A 100 -5.15 24.41 -6.97
C ASP A 100 -3.84 25.00 -7.52
N GLU A 101 -2.73 24.24 -7.49
CA GLU A 101 -1.40 24.66 -7.98
C GLU A 101 -1.13 24.23 -9.43
N VAL A 102 -2.00 23.41 -10.05
CA VAL A 102 -1.84 22.84 -11.41
C VAL A 102 -2.83 23.37 -12.43
#